data_AF-A0A2D6SYK1-F1
#
_entry.id   AF-A0A2D6SYK1-F1
#
_cell.length_a   1.000
_cell.length_b   1.000
_cell.length_c   1.000
_cell.angle_alpha   90.00
_cell.angle_beta   90.00
_cell.angle_gamma   90.00
#
_symmetry.space_group_name_H-M   'P 1'
#
loop_
_entity.id
_entity.type
_entity.pdbx_description
1 polymer ?
#
loop_
_entity_poly.entity_id
_entity_poly.type
_entity_poly.pdbx_seq_one_letter_code
_entity_poly.pdbx_strand_id
1 'polypeptide(L)'
;WYASQNMCPHKRAFVLSRGLTGDANGTPKISCPMHKKNFSLETGSCLSDERYSVAVFPVKVEGESVFVELPPSTELDQSLATDRFADMSCEVQTV
;
A
#
# COMPACT_ATOMS: atom_id res chain seq x y z
N TRP A 1 -12.09 5.86 -4.39
CA TRP A 1 -11.17 5.71 -3.25
C TRP A 1 -10.20 4.59 -3.57
N TYR A 2 -8.97 4.69 -3.06
CA TYR A 2 -7.93 3.68 -3.28
C TYR A 2 -7.24 3.35 -1.97
N ALA A 3 -6.82 2.10 -1.82
CA ALA A 3 -6.05 1.63 -0.68
C ALA A 3 -4.89 0.76 -1.18
N SER A 4 -3.72 0.94 -0.56
CA SER A 4 -2.53 0.14 -0.85
C SER A 4 -1.73 -0.10 0.42
N GLN A 5 -0.79 -1.04 0.38
CA GLN A 5 0.21 -1.14 1.45
C GLN A 5 1.00 0.17 1.59
N ASN A 6 1.41 0.51 2.81
CA ASN A 6 2.20 1.71 3.09
C ASN A 6 3.72 1.47 2.92
N MET A 7 4.15 0.21 2.98
CA MET A 7 5.57 -0.14 2.84
C MET A 7 6.03 -0.02 1.38
N CYS A 8 7.07 0.76 1.14
CA CYS A 8 7.75 0.80 -0.15
C CYS A 8 8.64 -0.45 -0.31
N PRO A 9 8.45 -1.25 -1.38
CA PRO A 9 9.17 -2.52 -1.57
C PRO A 9 10.67 -2.34 -1.83
N HIS A 10 11.13 -1.13 -2.19
CA HIS A 10 12.53 -0.87 -2.51
C HIS A 10 13.47 -0.93 -1.28
N LYS A 11 13.07 -0.30 -0.17
CA LYS A 11 13.86 -0.24 1.08
C LYS A 11 13.08 -0.72 2.30
N ARG A 12 11.88 -1.27 2.09
CA ARG A 12 10.96 -1.71 3.16
C ARG A 12 10.66 -0.60 4.18
N ALA A 13 10.43 0.60 3.68
CA ALA A 13 10.13 1.78 4.50
C ALA A 13 8.66 2.18 4.38
N PHE A 14 8.00 2.47 5.49
CA PHE A 14 6.59 2.87 5.58
C PHE A 14 6.38 4.36 5.21
N VAL A 15 6.61 4.69 3.94
CA VAL A 15 6.65 6.07 3.45
C VAL A 15 5.67 6.35 2.32
N LEU A 16 4.95 5.36 1.81
CA LEU A 16 4.08 5.55 0.64
C LEU A 16 2.89 6.46 0.97
N SER A 17 2.34 6.40 2.17
CA SER A 17 1.28 7.32 2.66
C SER A 17 1.64 8.80 2.56
N ARG A 18 2.95 9.13 2.52
CA ARG A 18 3.47 10.50 2.36
C ARG A 18 3.93 10.79 0.93
N GLY A 19 3.66 9.88 0.01
CA GLY A 19 4.01 9.99 -1.39
C GLY A 19 3.16 11.02 -2.12
N LEU A 20 3.70 11.51 -3.23
CA LEU A 20 2.96 12.42 -4.10
C LEU A 20 1.94 11.61 -4.91
N THR A 21 0.66 11.90 -4.74
CA THR A 21 -0.41 11.35 -5.56
C THR A 21 -0.55 12.12 -6.87
N GLY A 22 -1.09 11.48 -7.88
CA GLY A 22 -1.39 12.10 -9.18
C GLY A 22 -1.82 11.04 -10.18
N ASP A 23 -1.75 11.38 -11.46
CA ASP A 23 -2.01 10.43 -12.55
C ASP A 23 -0.75 10.24 -13.42
N ALA A 24 -0.73 9.12 -14.13
CA ALA A 24 0.14 8.91 -15.28
C ALA A 24 -0.72 8.38 -16.42
N ASN A 25 -0.94 9.19 -17.45
CA ASN A 25 -1.78 8.85 -18.61
C ASN A 25 -3.19 8.37 -18.20
N GLY A 26 -3.76 8.98 -17.16
CA GLY A 26 -5.07 8.61 -16.63
C GLY A 26 -5.07 7.49 -15.58
N THR A 27 -3.95 6.79 -15.36
CA THR A 27 -3.83 5.81 -14.27
C THR A 27 -3.46 6.51 -12.95
N PRO A 28 -4.30 6.45 -11.90
CA PRO A 28 -3.98 6.98 -10.59
C PRO A 28 -2.73 6.33 -10.01
N LYS A 29 -1.82 7.14 -9.47
CA LYS A 29 -0.55 6.68 -8.95
C LYS A 29 -0.14 7.37 -7.66
N ILE A 30 0.80 6.74 -6.98
CA ILE A 30 1.54 7.31 -5.86
C ILE A 30 3.05 7.21 -6.09
N SER A 31 3.75 8.32 -5.88
CA SER A 31 5.20 8.40 -6.03
C SER A 31 5.88 8.29 -4.67
N CYS A 32 6.76 7.31 -4.50
CA CYS A 32 7.54 7.15 -3.29
C CYS A 32 8.41 8.40 -3.04
N PRO A 33 8.32 9.04 -1.87
CA PRO A 33 9.00 10.31 -1.62
C PRO A 33 10.53 10.17 -1.62
N MET A 34 11.04 9.00 -1.24
CA MET A 34 12.48 8.71 -1.15
C MET A 34 13.14 8.39 -2.49
N HIS A 35 12.46 7.61 -3.34
CA HIS A 35 13.09 6.99 -4.53
C HIS A 35 12.39 7.32 -5.85
N LYS A 36 11.32 8.13 -5.79
CA LYS A 36 10.54 8.60 -6.94
C LYS A 36 10.00 7.48 -7.85
N LYS A 37 9.90 6.25 -7.32
CA LYS A 37 9.21 5.14 -7.96
C LYS A 37 7.70 5.39 -7.91
N ASN A 38 7.05 5.27 -9.06
CA ASN A 38 5.63 5.49 -9.21
C ASN A 38 4.90 4.14 -9.18
N PHE A 39 3.91 4.00 -8.30
CA PHE A 39 3.09 2.80 -8.18
C PHE A 39 1.66 3.13 -8.59
N SER A 40 1.05 2.28 -9.43
CA SER A 40 -0.36 2.36 -9.77
C SER A 40 -1.22 2.05 -8.54
N LEU A 41 -2.23 2.87 -8.28
CA LEU A 41 -3.21 2.63 -7.22
C LEU A 41 -4.34 1.70 -7.69
N GLU A 42 -4.42 1.40 -8.99
CA GLU A 42 -5.40 0.46 -9.56
C GLU A 42 -4.88 -0.97 -9.55
N THR A 43 -3.62 -1.16 -9.96
CA THR A 43 -3.03 -2.50 -10.14
C THR A 43 -1.91 -2.81 -9.14
N GLY A 44 -1.38 -1.79 -8.46
CA GLY A 44 -0.20 -1.94 -7.59
C GLY A 44 1.13 -2.04 -8.33
N SER A 45 1.13 -2.09 -9.66
CA SER A 45 2.36 -2.22 -10.46
C SER A 45 3.21 -0.96 -10.39
N CYS A 46 4.53 -1.11 -10.29
CA CYS A 46 5.45 0.01 -10.41
C CYS A 46 5.59 0.41 -11.88
N LEU A 47 5.14 1.62 -12.22
CA LEU A 47 5.19 2.21 -13.56
C LEU A 47 6.63 2.56 -14.00
N SER A 48 7.60 2.45 -13.10
CA SER A 48 8.99 2.84 -13.33
C SER A 48 9.97 1.66 -13.33
N ASP A 49 9.56 0.49 -12.85
CA ASP A 49 10.41 -0.70 -12.73
C ASP A 49 9.52 -1.91 -12.43
N GLU A 50 9.36 -2.80 -13.41
CA GLU A 50 8.46 -3.95 -13.33
C GLU A 50 8.82 -4.96 -12.22
N ARG A 51 10.03 -4.85 -11.65
CA ARG A 51 10.48 -5.72 -10.54
C ARG A 51 9.79 -5.45 -9.22
N TYR A 52 9.09 -4.33 -9.09
CA TYR A 52 8.44 -3.93 -7.85
C TYR A 52 6.94 -3.77 -8.04
N SER A 53 6.19 -4.17 -7.03
CA SER A 53 4.76 -3.93 -6.93
C SER A 53 4.39 -3.67 -5.47
N VAL A 54 3.22 -3.07 -5.29
CA VAL A 54 2.58 -2.86 -3.99
C VAL A 54 1.23 -3.56 -3.99
N ALA A 55 0.84 -4.15 -2.87
CA ALA A 55 -0.51 -4.65 -2.69
C ALA A 55 -1.50 -3.47 -2.76
N VAL A 56 -2.57 -3.66 -3.53
CA VAL A 56 -3.73 -2.78 -3.59
C VAL A 56 -4.92 -3.55 -3.05
N PHE A 57 -5.78 -2.85 -2.32
CA PHE A 57 -6.92 -3.45 -1.63
C PHE A 57 -8.22 -2.86 -2.16
N PRO A 58 -9.25 -3.68 -2.41
CA PRO A 58 -10.57 -3.18 -2.75
C PRO A 58 -11.11 -2.27 -1.66
N VAL A 59 -11.75 -1.18 -2.08
CA VAL A 59 -12.34 -0.19 -1.18
C VAL A 59 -13.83 -0.06 -1.47
N LYS A 60 -14.64 -0.14 -0.42
CA LYS A 60 -16.08 0.08 -0.46
C LYS A 60 -16.43 1.30 0.39
N VAL A 61 -17.29 2.18 -0.12
CA VAL A 61 -17.75 3.37 0.60
C VAL A 61 -19.24 3.23 0.89
N GLU A 62 -19.63 3.37 2.15
CA GLU A 62 -21.03 3.38 2.57
C GLU A 62 -21.28 4.60 3.46
N GLY A 63 -22.04 5.56 2.94
CA GLY A 63 -22.25 6.86 3.62
C GLY A 63 -20.93 7.61 3.80
N GLU A 64 -20.56 7.87 5.05
CA GLU A 64 -19.31 8.54 5.44
C GLU A 64 -18.18 7.56 5.77
N SER A 65 -18.46 6.25 5.77
CA SER A 65 -17.50 5.21 6.14
C SER A 65 -16.80 4.63 4.91
N VAL A 66 -15.49 4.39 5.05
CA VAL A 66 -14.64 3.76 4.03
C VAL A 66 -14.14 2.41 4.57
N PHE A 67 -14.50 1.34 3.88
CA PHE A 67 -14.14 -0.04 4.20
C PHE A 67 -13.06 -0.53 3.25
N VAL A 68 -12.08 -1.26 3.77
CA VAL A 68 -11.01 -1.89 2.98
C VAL A 68 -11.11 -3.40 3.13
N GLU A 69 -11.18 -4.11 2.02
CA GLU A 69 -11.18 -5.57 2.02
C GLU A 69 -9.74 -6.08 2.17
N LEU A 70 -9.45 -6.65 3.34
CA LEU A 70 -8.16 -7.25 3.64
C LEU A 70 -8.26 -8.78 3.48
N PRO A 71 -7.19 -9.42 2.96
CA PRO A 71 -7.08 -10.87 3.04
C PRO A 71 -7.00 -11.30 4.52
N PRO A 72 -7.24 -12.59 4.83
CA PRO A 72 -7.08 -13.10 6.19
C PRO A 72 -5.70 -12.75 6.76
N SER A 73 -5.65 -12.39 8.04
CA SER A 73 -4.44 -11.89 8.71
C SER A 73 -3.22 -12.82 8.52
N THR A 74 -3.44 -14.13 8.57
CA THR A 74 -2.40 -15.15 8.33
C THR A 74 -1.67 -14.96 7.00
N GLU A 75 -2.36 -14.57 5.93
CA GLU A 75 -1.77 -14.33 4.61
C GLU A 75 -1.19 -12.92 4.49
N LEU A 76 -1.84 -11.94 5.11
CA LEU A 76 -1.40 -10.55 5.13
C LEU A 76 -0.05 -10.41 5.83
N ASP A 77 0.12 -11.06 6.98
CA ASP A 77 1.35 -10.99 7.78
C ASP A 77 2.50 -11.73 7.10
N GLN A 78 2.22 -12.81 6.38
CA GLN A 78 3.23 -13.50 5.56
C GLN A 78 3.71 -12.65 4.38
N SER A 79 2.78 -11.94 3.72
CA SER A 79 3.05 -11.21 2.48
C SER A 79 3.60 -9.81 2.70
N LEU A 80 3.13 -9.11 3.73
CA LEU A 80 3.55 -7.73 4.06
C LEU A 80 4.47 -7.65 5.29
N ALA A 81 4.72 -8.78 5.94
CA ALA A 81 5.74 -8.96 6.96
C ALA A 81 5.67 -7.91 8.08
N THR A 82 4.45 -7.60 8.54
CA THR A 82 4.22 -6.70 9.67
C THR A 82 5.00 -7.20 10.90
N ASP A 83 5.01 -8.50 11.20
CA ASP A 83 5.69 -9.00 12.42
C ASP A 83 7.23 -9.06 12.33
N ARG A 84 7.80 -9.07 11.12
CA ARG A 84 9.26 -9.08 10.92
C ARG A 84 9.87 -7.69 10.86
N PHE A 85 9.06 -6.67 10.57
CA PHE A 85 9.53 -5.31 10.28
C PHE A 85 8.76 -4.19 11.00
N ALA A 86 7.63 -4.48 11.65
CA ALA A 86 7.02 -3.57 12.61
C ALA A 86 7.73 -3.78 13.95
N ASP A 87 8.14 -2.67 14.55
CA ASP A 87 8.58 -2.64 15.93
C ASP A 87 7.48 -3.28 16.79
N MET A 88 7.85 -4.28 17.59
CA MET A 88 6.99 -5.14 18.42
C MET A 88 6.38 -4.35 19.60
N SER A 89 5.69 -3.25 19.30
CA SER A 89 5.07 -2.33 20.24
C SER A 89 3.71 -1.79 19.80
N CYS A 90 3.30 -2.03 18.54
CA CYS A 90 1.99 -1.61 18.07
C CYS A 90 1.02 -2.80 18.13
N GLU A 91 0.28 -2.92 19.23
CA GLU A 91 -0.81 -3.89 19.35
C GLU A 91 -1.87 -3.60 18.28
N VAL A 92 -1.93 -4.44 17.25
CA VAL A 92 -3.07 -4.49 16.33
C VAL A 92 -4.24 -5.11 17.09
N GLN A 93 -5.04 -4.27 17.75
CA GLN A 93 -6.36 -4.68 18.22
C GLN A 93 -7.27 -4.89 17.01
N THR A 94 -7.48 -6.15 16.66
CA THR A 94 -8.61 -6.58 15.82
C THR A 94 -9.88 -6.51 16.65
N VAL A 95 -10.89 -5.76 16.16
CA VAL A 95 -12.27 -5.81 16.69
C VAL A 95 -12.96 -7.11 16.33
#